data_AF-A0A433PCQ4-F1
#
_entry.id   AF-A0A433PCQ4-F1
#
_cell.length_a   1.000
_cell.length_b   1.000
_cell.length_c   1.000
_cell.angle_alpha   90.00
_cell.angle_beta   90.00
_cell.angle_gamma   90.00
#
_symmetry.space_group_name_H-M   'P 1'
#
loop_
_entity.id
_entity.type
_entity.pdbx_description
1 polymer ?
#
loop_
_entity_poly.entity_id
_entity_poly.type
_entity_poly.pdbx_seq_one_letter_code
_entity_poly.pdbx_strand_id
1 'polypeptide(L)'
;MVVSTSRDVIPDDPTAYKTKEYWEERYSKEPPEISFDWFKKYADLKPLLNEYIPNKSVRVLMLGCGNSTLSEDMYDDGYKNITNIDFSTVVIENMRTRCVDRPEMQWVEMDIRDLKFDDNSFDIVIDKGTMDALMCDRGDVWSPDEELIRTVKEEVDEVVRVLKPVGKFIYIT
;
A
#
# COMPACT_ATOMS: atom_id res chain seq x y z
N MET A 1 -11.86 14.04 -11.62
CA MET A 1 -10.87 13.47 -10.69
C MET A 1 -10.61 14.55 -9.62
N VAL A 2 -11.32 14.48 -8.51
CA VAL A 2 -11.16 15.46 -7.42
C VAL A 2 -9.91 15.01 -6.66
N VAL A 3 -8.79 15.68 -6.91
CA VAL A 3 -7.56 15.44 -6.14
C VAL A 3 -7.79 16.11 -4.79
N SER A 4 -7.82 15.35 -3.71
CA SER A 4 -7.87 15.92 -2.36
C SER A 4 -6.52 16.59 -2.05
N THR A 5 -6.30 17.80 -2.54
CA THR A 5 -5.13 18.62 -2.18
C THR A 5 -5.38 19.43 -0.91
N SER A 6 -6.43 19.10 -0.15
CA SER A 6 -6.79 19.86 1.04
C SER A 6 -5.86 19.53 2.20
N ARG A 7 -5.42 20.54 2.94
CA ARG A 7 -4.73 20.34 4.22
C ARG A 7 -5.63 19.69 5.28
N ASP A 8 -6.94 19.61 5.02
CA ASP A 8 -7.92 18.97 5.90
C ASP A 8 -7.67 17.47 6.11
N VAL A 9 -6.82 16.84 5.29
CA VAL A 9 -6.49 15.41 5.42
C VAL A 9 -5.23 15.14 6.23
N ILE A 10 -4.55 16.17 6.75
CA ILE A 10 -3.38 16.02 7.61
C ILE A 10 -3.85 16.04 9.07
N PRO A 11 -3.58 14.99 9.88
CA PRO A 11 -3.95 14.99 11.29
C PRO A 11 -3.11 16.01 12.06
N ASP A 12 -3.69 16.57 13.12
CA ASP A 12 -2.97 17.46 14.04
C ASP A 12 -1.82 16.74 14.76
N ASP A 13 -1.97 15.44 15.01
CA ASP A 13 -0.93 14.58 15.54
C ASP A 13 -0.43 13.60 14.47
N PRO A 14 0.84 13.67 14.02
CA PRO A 14 1.36 12.79 12.98
C PRO A 14 1.32 11.31 13.38
N THR A 15 1.36 10.99 14.69
CA THR A 15 1.28 9.59 15.15
C THR A 15 -0.04 8.91 14.81
N ALA A 16 -1.09 9.70 14.49
CA ALA A 16 -2.37 9.18 14.03
C ALA A 16 -2.25 8.38 12.73
N TYR A 17 -1.25 8.65 11.88
CA TYR A 17 -1.02 7.85 10.68
C TYR A 17 -0.69 6.38 10.98
N LYS A 18 -0.27 6.04 12.20
CA LYS A 18 -0.02 4.66 12.63
C LYS A 18 -1.30 3.91 12.99
N THR A 19 -2.44 4.60 13.16
CA THR A 19 -3.64 4.01 13.77
C THR A 19 -4.69 3.65 12.72
N LYS A 20 -5.29 2.48 12.89
CA LYS A 20 -6.37 2.02 12.01
C LYS A 20 -7.58 2.96 12.09
N GLU A 21 -7.86 3.50 13.27
CA GLU A 21 -9.00 4.39 13.54
C GLU A 21 -8.94 5.66 12.70
N TYR A 22 -7.76 6.29 12.59
CA TYR A 22 -7.58 7.48 11.76
C TYR A 22 -7.90 7.20 10.29
N TRP A 23 -7.37 6.09 9.76
CA TRP A 23 -7.58 5.73 8.35
C TRP A 23 -9.03 5.33 8.08
N GLU A 24 -9.66 4.55 8.97
CA GLU A 24 -11.08 4.22 8.84
C GLU A 24 -11.98 5.46 8.88
N GLU A 25 -11.70 6.42 9.78
CA GLU A 25 -12.43 7.70 9.82
C GLU A 25 -12.26 8.47 8.51
N ARG A 26 -11.03 8.54 7.98
CA ARG A 26 -10.74 9.21 6.72
C ARG A 26 -11.51 8.56 5.57
N TYR A 27 -11.37 7.26 5.39
CA TYR A 27 -12.00 6.52 4.29
C TYR A 27 -13.53 6.46 4.40
N SER A 28 -14.09 6.62 5.61
CA SER A 28 -15.54 6.72 5.79
C SER A 28 -16.12 8.06 5.35
N LYS A 29 -15.29 9.12 5.32
CA LYS A 29 -15.71 10.47 4.91
C LYS A 29 -15.51 10.72 3.41
N GLU A 30 -14.60 9.98 2.77
CA GLU A 30 -14.32 10.09 1.35
C GLU A 30 -15.34 9.26 0.55
N PRO A 31 -16.08 9.86 -0.41
CA PRO A 31 -16.91 9.10 -1.34
C PRO A 31 -16.09 8.06 -2.13
N PRO A 32 -16.69 6.91 -2.54
CA PRO A 32 -15.95 5.84 -3.24
C PRO A 32 -15.21 6.27 -4.51
N GLU A 33 -15.71 7.30 -5.20
CA GLU A 33 -15.11 7.87 -6.41
C GLU A 33 -13.86 8.75 -6.15
N ILE A 34 -13.59 9.08 -4.89
CA ILE A 34 -12.38 9.80 -4.49
C ILE A 34 -11.23 8.81 -4.40
N SER A 35 -10.15 9.14 -5.09
CA SER A 35 -8.86 8.47 -4.97
C SER A 35 -7.81 9.45 -4.50
N PHE A 36 -6.84 8.94 -3.75
CA PHE A 36 -5.70 9.72 -3.29
C PHE A 36 -4.41 8.93 -3.44
N ASP A 37 -3.41 9.57 -4.05
CA ASP A 37 -2.07 9.01 -4.21
C ASP A 37 -1.08 9.78 -3.38
N TRP A 38 -0.53 9.11 -2.38
CA TRP A 38 0.72 9.56 -1.76
C TRP A 38 1.86 9.46 -2.78
N PHE A 39 2.70 10.50 -2.78
CA PHE A 39 3.89 10.71 -3.62
C PHE A 39 3.64 10.81 -5.13
N LYS A 40 3.47 9.68 -5.81
CA LYS A 40 3.45 9.57 -7.27
C LYS A 40 2.31 8.71 -7.75
N LYS A 41 1.79 9.06 -8.93
CA LYS A 41 0.79 8.25 -9.65
C LYS A 41 1.48 7.19 -10.51
N TYR A 42 0.70 6.20 -10.96
CA TYR A 42 1.23 5.17 -11.86
C TYR A 42 1.91 5.75 -13.10
N ALA A 43 1.35 6.81 -13.71
CA ALA A 43 1.93 7.44 -14.89
C ALA A 43 3.38 7.91 -14.69
N ASP A 44 3.71 8.41 -13.50
CA ASP A 44 5.07 8.85 -13.15
C ASP A 44 6.02 7.66 -12.93
N LEU A 45 5.48 6.57 -12.39
CA LEU A 45 6.24 5.36 -12.01
C LEU A 45 6.37 4.35 -13.15
N LYS A 46 5.51 4.44 -14.17
CA LYS A 46 5.39 3.46 -15.26
C LYS A 46 6.73 3.13 -15.94
N PRO A 47 7.61 4.09 -16.27
CA PRO A 47 8.91 3.77 -16.87
C PRO A 47 9.75 2.85 -15.98
N LEU A 48 9.80 3.13 -14.68
CA LEU A 48 10.55 2.33 -13.70
C LEU A 48 9.88 0.97 -13.49
N LEU A 49 8.55 0.93 -13.32
CA LEU A 49 7.82 -0.33 -13.16
C LEU A 49 7.96 -1.24 -14.39
N ASN A 50 8.04 -0.68 -15.59
CA ASN A 50 8.30 -1.46 -16.81
C ASN A 50 9.74 -2.01 -16.85
N GLU A 51 10.71 -1.25 -16.36
CA GLU A 51 12.11 -1.68 -16.28
C GLU A 51 12.29 -2.81 -15.25
N TYR A 52 11.73 -2.64 -14.04
CA TYR A 52 11.91 -3.57 -12.94
C TYR A 52 10.92 -4.74 -12.95
N ILE A 53 9.75 -4.57 -13.57
CA ILE A 53 8.69 -5.59 -13.69
C ILE A 53 8.26 -5.75 -15.16
N PRO A 54 9.16 -6.21 -16.05
CA PRO A 54 8.86 -6.33 -17.47
C PRO A 54 7.84 -7.44 -17.77
N ASN A 55 7.81 -8.49 -16.95
CA ASN A 55 6.80 -9.55 -17.06
C ASN A 55 5.53 -9.14 -16.31
N LYS A 56 4.44 -8.93 -17.05
CA LYS A 56 3.14 -8.52 -16.49
C LYS A 56 2.35 -9.65 -15.83
N SER A 57 2.74 -10.91 -16.05
CA SER A 57 2.08 -12.09 -15.48
C SER A 57 2.58 -12.47 -14.08
N VAL A 58 3.50 -11.69 -13.51
CA VAL A 58 4.02 -11.89 -12.16
C VAL A 58 2.95 -11.67 -11.10
N ARG A 59 3.12 -12.30 -9.93
CA ARG A 59 2.23 -12.10 -8.79
C ARG A 59 2.71 -10.93 -7.94
N VAL A 60 1.86 -9.90 -7.82
CA VAL A 60 2.15 -8.64 -7.13
C VAL A 60 1.36 -8.56 -5.83
N LEU A 61 2.04 -8.21 -4.73
CA LEU A 61 1.42 -7.79 -3.47
C LEU A 61 1.56 -6.27 -3.32
N MET A 62 0.46 -5.57 -3.12
CA MET A 62 0.43 -4.14 -2.81
C MET A 62 0.16 -3.98 -1.31
N LEU A 63 1.15 -3.46 -0.57
CA LEU A 63 1.06 -3.16 0.85
C LEU A 63 0.37 -1.81 1.06
N GLY A 64 -0.48 -1.73 2.10
CA GLY A 64 -1.26 -0.53 2.46
C GLY A 64 -1.81 0.21 1.25
N CYS A 65 -2.64 -0.48 0.47
CA CYS A 65 -3.07 0.02 -0.84
C CYS A 65 -3.87 1.33 -0.75
N GLY A 66 -4.53 1.58 0.39
CA GLY A 66 -5.44 2.71 0.56
C GLY A 66 -6.45 2.80 -0.57
N ASN A 67 -6.80 4.03 -0.95
CA ASN A 67 -7.66 4.33 -2.10
C ASN A 67 -6.87 4.83 -3.32
N SER A 68 -5.58 4.51 -3.42
CA SER A 68 -4.71 4.83 -4.56
C SER A 68 -5.21 4.18 -5.85
N THR A 69 -5.00 4.82 -7.00
CA THR A 69 -5.26 4.18 -8.31
C THR A 69 -4.07 3.36 -8.83
N LEU A 70 -2.97 3.27 -8.09
CA LEU A 70 -1.73 2.62 -8.56
C LEU A 70 -1.99 1.19 -9.05
N SER A 71 -2.69 0.37 -8.25
CA SER A 71 -2.96 -1.02 -8.62
C SER A 71 -4.04 -1.15 -9.71
N GLU A 72 -5.00 -0.23 -9.78
CA GLU A 72 -5.98 -0.16 -10.87
C GLU A 72 -5.31 0.16 -12.20
N ASP A 73 -4.44 1.17 -12.22
CA ASP A 73 -3.72 1.61 -13.41
C ASP A 73 -2.70 0.53 -13.87
N MET A 74 -2.05 -0.15 -12.92
CA MET A 74 -1.23 -1.34 -13.22
C MET A 74 -2.07 -2.46 -13.83
N TYR A 75 -3.25 -2.73 -13.27
CA TYR A 75 -4.15 -3.74 -13.78
C TYR A 75 -4.58 -3.43 -15.23
N ASP A 76 -4.89 -2.17 -15.51
CA ASP A 76 -5.29 -1.70 -16.84
C ASP A 76 -4.10 -1.75 -17.83
N ASP A 77 -2.86 -1.65 -17.34
CA ASP A 77 -1.61 -1.86 -18.12
C ASP A 77 -1.20 -3.33 -18.27
N GLY A 78 -2.01 -4.28 -17.77
CA GLY A 78 -1.85 -5.71 -18.02
C GLY A 78 -1.31 -6.54 -16.86
N TYR A 79 -1.04 -5.94 -15.69
CA TYR A 79 -0.71 -6.70 -14.49
C TYR A 79 -1.98 -7.31 -13.88
N LYS A 80 -2.31 -8.56 -14.25
CA LYS A 80 -3.60 -9.18 -13.87
C LYS A 80 -3.59 -9.93 -12.54
N ASN A 81 -2.42 -10.18 -11.94
CA ASN A 81 -2.30 -10.94 -10.69
C ASN A 81 -1.85 -10.04 -9.53
N ILE A 82 -2.76 -9.16 -9.08
CA ILE A 82 -2.51 -8.19 -8.01
C ILE A 82 -3.37 -8.52 -6.78
N THR A 83 -2.70 -8.69 -5.65
CA THR A 83 -3.33 -8.74 -4.32
C THR A 83 -3.06 -7.44 -3.59
N ASN A 84 -4.12 -6.76 -3.17
CA ASN A 84 -4.06 -5.50 -2.45
C ASN A 84 -4.45 -5.75 -1.00
N ILE A 85 -3.62 -5.24 -0.08
CA ILE A 85 -3.91 -5.34 1.34
C ILE A 85 -3.88 -3.97 2.02
N ASP A 86 -4.70 -3.84 3.05
CA ASP A 86 -4.75 -2.67 3.92
C ASP A 86 -5.34 -3.11 5.27
N PHE A 87 -4.90 -2.55 6.38
CA PHE A 87 -5.47 -2.87 7.70
C PHE A 87 -6.86 -2.26 7.92
N SER A 88 -7.29 -1.31 7.07
CA SER A 88 -8.57 -0.63 7.15
C SER A 88 -9.64 -1.43 6.41
N THR A 89 -10.63 -1.97 7.14
CA THR A 89 -11.74 -2.70 6.52
C THR A 89 -12.54 -1.79 5.59
N VAL A 90 -12.71 -0.52 5.99
CA VAL A 90 -13.47 0.49 5.24
C VAL A 90 -12.90 0.67 3.82
N VAL A 91 -11.58 0.86 3.69
CA VAL A 91 -10.99 1.06 2.36
C VAL A 91 -11.04 -0.20 1.52
N ILE A 92 -10.85 -1.38 2.12
CA ILE A 92 -10.95 -2.65 1.41
C ILE A 92 -12.34 -2.84 0.80
N GLU A 93 -13.42 -2.56 1.54
CA GLU A 93 -14.79 -2.67 0.98
C GLU A 93 -15.08 -1.59 -0.08
N ASN A 94 -14.59 -0.37 0.13
CA ASN A 94 -14.70 0.70 -0.88
C ASN A 94 -14.02 0.28 -2.19
N MET A 95 -12.80 -0.27 -2.11
CA MET A 95 -12.03 -0.69 -3.27
C MET A 95 -12.63 -1.91 -3.97
N ARG A 96 -13.18 -2.88 -3.23
CA ARG A 96 -13.93 -4.01 -3.83
C ARG A 96 -15.13 -3.51 -4.64
N THR A 97 -15.85 -2.52 -4.12
CA THR A 97 -17.01 -1.94 -4.80
C THR A 97 -16.57 -1.14 -6.04
N ARG A 98 -15.51 -0.34 -5.91
CA ARG A 98 -14.96 0.51 -6.99
C ARG A 98 -14.40 -0.31 -8.15
N CYS A 99 -13.76 -1.43 -7.86
CA CYS A 99 -13.02 -2.25 -8.83
C CYS A 99 -13.77 -3.53 -9.21
N VAL A 100 -15.10 -3.53 -9.18
CA VAL A 100 -15.94 -4.69 -9.56
C VAL A 100 -15.72 -5.14 -11.02
N ASP A 101 -15.24 -4.23 -11.87
CA ASP A 101 -14.90 -4.46 -13.28
C ASP A 101 -13.48 -5.05 -13.48
N ARG A 102 -12.73 -5.28 -12.40
CA ARG A 102 -11.37 -5.86 -12.38
C ARG A 102 -11.35 -7.15 -11.54
N PRO A 103 -12.08 -8.20 -11.96
CA PRO A 103 -12.43 -9.33 -11.09
C PRO A 103 -11.23 -10.18 -10.64
N GLU A 104 -10.08 -10.10 -11.30
CA GLU A 104 -8.86 -10.78 -10.88
C GLU A 104 -8.14 -10.09 -9.71
N MET A 105 -8.40 -8.80 -9.46
CA MET A 105 -7.83 -8.09 -8.32
C MET A 105 -8.38 -8.64 -7.00
N GLN A 106 -7.48 -8.95 -6.08
CA GLN A 106 -7.84 -9.35 -4.72
C GLN A 106 -7.70 -8.15 -3.78
N TRP A 107 -8.62 -8.03 -2.83
CA TRP A 107 -8.66 -6.97 -1.83
C TRP A 107 -8.87 -7.63 -0.47
N VAL A 108 -7.90 -7.54 0.43
CA VAL A 108 -7.90 -8.29 1.70
C VAL A 108 -7.53 -7.37 2.85
N GLU A 109 -8.35 -7.38 3.91
CA GLU A 109 -7.96 -6.71 5.15
C GLU A 109 -6.80 -7.48 5.80
N MET A 110 -5.67 -6.82 6.00
CA MET A 110 -4.48 -7.46 6.58
C MET A 110 -3.50 -6.42 7.13
N ASP A 111 -2.87 -6.75 8.26
CA ASP A 111 -1.73 -6.00 8.79
C ASP A 111 -0.46 -6.43 8.06
N ILE A 112 0.33 -5.46 7.58
CA ILE A 112 1.56 -5.72 6.83
C ILE A 112 2.67 -6.37 7.67
N ARG A 113 2.55 -6.30 9.00
CA ARG A 113 3.48 -6.93 9.97
C ARG A 113 3.14 -8.39 10.25
N ASP A 114 2.03 -8.89 9.70
CA ASP A 114 1.54 -10.25 9.93
C ASP A 114 0.79 -10.78 8.69
N LEU A 115 1.54 -10.96 7.59
CA LEU A 115 1.03 -11.38 6.29
C LEU A 115 0.57 -12.84 6.32
N LYS A 116 -0.72 -13.07 6.06
CA LYS A 116 -1.34 -14.41 6.03
C LYS A 116 -1.15 -15.13 4.70
N PHE A 117 0.05 -15.05 4.14
CA PHE A 117 0.44 -15.73 2.91
C PHE A 117 1.56 -16.73 3.17
N ASP A 118 1.62 -17.76 2.34
CA ASP A 118 2.73 -18.72 2.36
C ASP A 118 4.06 -18.02 2.01
N ASP A 119 5.15 -18.60 2.51
CA ASP A 119 6.50 -18.19 2.15
C ASP A 119 6.71 -18.30 0.62
N ASN A 120 7.54 -17.43 0.05
CA ASN A 120 7.89 -17.46 -1.37
C ASN A 120 6.67 -17.48 -2.32
N SER A 121 5.64 -16.71 -2.00
CA SER A 121 4.37 -16.72 -2.71
C SER A 121 4.22 -15.57 -3.71
N PHE A 122 5.01 -14.49 -3.60
CA PHE A 122 4.96 -13.31 -4.48
C PHE A 122 6.27 -13.08 -5.24
N ASP A 123 6.15 -12.60 -6.47
CA ASP A 123 7.30 -12.21 -7.29
C ASP A 123 7.71 -10.76 -7.01
N ILE A 124 6.71 -9.89 -6.78
CA ILE A 124 6.89 -8.46 -6.48
C ILE A 124 6.06 -8.10 -5.25
N VAL A 125 6.66 -7.35 -4.34
CA VAL A 125 5.95 -6.63 -3.28
C VAL A 125 6.19 -5.13 -3.49
N ILE A 126 5.13 -4.33 -3.40
CA ILE A 126 5.18 -2.87 -3.57
C ILE A 126 4.63 -2.22 -2.31
N ASP A 127 5.40 -1.29 -1.74
CA ASP A 127 4.94 -0.33 -0.74
C ASP A 127 5.02 1.07 -1.35
N LYS A 128 3.93 1.83 -1.22
CA LYS A 128 3.90 3.26 -1.55
C LYS A 128 3.32 4.07 -0.39
N GLY A 129 4.17 4.37 0.58
CA GLY A 129 3.85 5.24 1.72
C GLY A 129 3.26 4.56 2.93
N THR A 130 3.24 3.22 2.95
CA THR A 130 2.72 2.49 4.10
C THR A 130 3.76 2.43 5.21
N MET A 131 5.01 2.11 4.88
CA MET A 131 6.12 2.22 5.82
C MET A 131 6.30 3.66 6.34
N ASP A 132 6.07 4.68 5.51
CA ASP A 132 6.07 6.09 5.95
C ASP A 132 5.02 6.37 7.03
N ALA A 133 3.82 5.79 6.89
CA ALA A 133 2.78 5.90 7.90
C ALA A 133 3.21 5.25 9.23
N LEU A 134 3.90 4.10 9.20
CA LEU A 134 4.49 3.48 10.40
C LEU A 134 5.57 4.34 11.04
N MET A 135 6.37 5.04 10.22
CA MET A 135 7.46 5.92 10.64
C MET A 135 7.03 7.32 11.07
N CYS A 136 5.74 7.67 10.95
CA CYS A 136 5.21 8.97 11.41
C CYS A 136 5.26 9.08 12.94
N ASP A 137 6.40 9.52 13.47
CA ASP A 137 6.66 9.67 14.90
C ASP A 137 7.10 11.10 15.27
N ARG A 138 7.14 11.38 16.58
CA ARG A 138 7.70 12.61 17.17
C ARG A 138 9.13 12.42 17.68
N GLY A 139 9.67 11.21 17.60
CA GLY A 139 11.02 10.85 18.01
C GLY A 139 12.12 11.50 17.15
N ASP A 140 13.37 11.22 17.52
CA ASP A 140 14.54 11.67 16.76
C ASP A 140 14.67 10.85 15.46
N VAL A 141 14.57 11.51 14.32
CA VAL A 141 14.72 10.88 12.99
C VAL A 141 16.11 10.28 12.76
N TRP A 142 17.13 10.72 13.49
CA TRP A 142 18.50 10.19 13.41
C TRP A 142 18.75 9.05 14.40
N SER A 143 17.88 8.89 15.39
CA SER A 143 17.96 7.88 16.44
C SER A 143 16.55 7.41 16.84
N PRO A 144 15.85 6.70 15.94
CA PRO A 144 14.49 6.24 16.20
C PRO A 144 14.45 5.32 17.42
N ASP A 145 13.32 5.31 18.12
CA ASP A 145 13.13 4.42 19.26
C ASP A 145 13.08 2.95 18.86
N GLU A 146 13.35 2.06 19.82
CA GLU A 146 13.42 0.62 19.58
C GLU A 146 12.08 0.02 19.11
N GLU A 147 10.96 0.62 19.48
CA GLU A 147 9.63 0.16 19.10
C GLU A 147 9.33 0.48 17.63
N LEU A 148 9.68 1.67 17.17
CA LEU A 148 9.59 2.05 15.77
C LEU A 148 10.50 1.15 14.92
N ILE A 149 11.76 0.95 15.34
CA ILE A 149 12.69 0.04 14.65
C ILE A 149 12.10 -1.37 14.57
N ARG A 150 11.55 -1.89 15.67
CA ARG A 150 10.91 -3.21 15.70
C ARG A 150 9.74 -3.29 14.72
N THR A 151 8.86 -2.29 14.72
CA THR A 151 7.64 -2.26 13.89
C THR A 151 7.98 -2.23 12.39
N VAL A 152 8.94 -1.41 11.98
CA VAL A 152 9.40 -1.36 10.57
C VAL A 152 10.10 -2.67 10.19
N LYS A 153 10.87 -3.24 11.12
CA LYS A 153 11.53 -4.54 10.89
C LYS A 153 10.50 -5.66 10.67
N GLU A 154 9.40 -5.69 11.42
CA GLU A 154 8.34 -6.69 11.26
C GLU A 154 7.74 -6.67 9.84
N GLU A 155 7.49 -5.49 9.28
CA GLU A 155 7.07 -5.36 7.87
C GLU A 155 8.12 -5.96 6.92
N VAL A 156 9.39 -5.54 7.06
CA VAL A 156 10.47 -6.00 6.17
C VAL A 156 10.68 -7.51 6.28
N ASP A 157 10.60 -8.08 7.49
CA ASP A 157 10.72 -9.52 7.72
C ASP A 157 9.60 -10.28 6.98
N GLU A 158 8.36 -9.80 7.06
CA GLU A 158 7.23 -10.41 6.35
C GLU A 158 7.35 -10.28 4.84
N VAL A 159 7.80 -9.13 4.34
CA VAL A 159 8.10 -8.91 2.91
C VAL A 159 9.15 -9.91 2.43
N VAL A 160 10.26 -10.05 3.16
CA VAL A 160 11.33 -11.00 2.84
C VAL A 160 10.81 -12.44 2.84
N ARG A 161 9.92 -12.79 3.79
CA ARG A 161 9.35 -14.14 3.91
C ARG A 161 8.43 -14.48 2.73
N VAL A 162 7.52 -13.59 2.35
CA VAL A 162 6.54 -13.85 1.27
C VAL A 162 7.12 -13.70 -0.13
N LEU A 163 8.25 -13.00 -0.29
CA LEU A 163 8.95 -12.90 -1.56
C LEU A 163 9.59 -14.22 -1.97
N LYS A 164 9.42 -14.59 -3.23
CA LYS A 164 10.15 -15.71 -3.85
C LYS A 164 11.66 -15.44 -3.86
N PRO A 165 12.49 -16.48 -4.02
CA PRO A 165 13.89 -16.28 -4.39
C PRO A 165 13.95 -15.41 -5.65
N VAL A 166 14.83 -14.40 -5.66
CA VAL A 166 14.96 -13.37 -6.71
C VAL A 166 13.74 -12.46 -6.93
N GLY A 167 12.73 -12.52 -6.05
CA GLY A 167 11.64 -11.55 -6.00
C GLY A 167 12.15 -10.14 -5.63
N LYS A 168 11.34 -9.12 -5.92
CA LYS A 168 11.73 -7.71 -5.69
C LYS A 168 10.76 -7.04 -4.73
N PHE A 169 11.32 -6.35 -3.76
CA PHE A 169 10.61 -5.33 -2.98
C PHE A 169 10.84 -3.97 -3.61
N ILE A 170 9.77 -3.24 -3.92
CA ILE A 170 9.81 -1.88 -4.45
C ILE A 170 9.16 -0.96 -3.42
N TYR A 171 9.97 -0.10 -2.81
CA TYR A 171 9.53 0.88 -1.80
C TYR A 171 9.56 2.29 -2.40
N ILE A 172 8.45 3.02 -2.29
CA ILE A 172 8.25 4.37 -2.84
C ILE A 172 7.88 5.32 -1.69
N THR A 173 8.79 6.25 -1.39
CA THR A 173 8.73 7.29 -0.35
C THR A 173 9.19 8.63 -0.92
#